data_AF-A0A7Z9KU15-F1
#
_entry.id   AF-A0A7Z9KU15-F1
#
_cell.length_a   1.000
_cell.length_b   1.000
_cell.length_c   1.000
_cell.angle_alpha   90.00
_cell.angle_beta   90.00
_cell.angle_gamma   90.00
#
_symmetry.space_group_name_H-M   'P 1'
#
loop_
_entity.id
_entity.type
_entity.pdbx_description
1 polymer ?
#
loop_
_entity_poly.entity_id
_entity_poly.type
_entity_poly.pdbx_seq_one_letter_code
_entity_poly.pdbx_strand_id
1 'polypeptide(L)'
;MRLYDAMAPGGVIVIKDMFIGEHRSDPEEAVFFDLTMLMYTREGRSYPLDEMRSLYREAGFSDHDHVYLKDHRFSLLSAIK
;
A
#
# COMPACT_ATOMS: atom_id res chain seq x y z
N MET A 1 4.60 9.18 18.26
CA MET A 1 5.68 8.29 17.78
C MET A 1 5.28 7.75 16.43
N ARG A 2 6.08 7.96 15.37
CA ARG A 2 5.81 7.39 14.04
C ARG A 2 6.43 6.00 13.94
N LEU A 3 5.90 5.15 13.07
CA LEU A 3 6.34 3.74 12.96
C LEU A 3 7.83 3.63 12.65
N TYR A 4 8.34 4.44 11.71
CA TYR A 4 9.75 4.46 11.35
C TYR A 4 10.65 4.69 12.58
N ASP A 5 10.32 5.67 13.44
CA ASP A 5 11.13 5.99 14.63
C ASP A 5 11.17 4.84 15.65
N ALA A 6 10.10 4.05 15.73
CA ALA A 6 9.97 2.94 16.67
C ALA A 6 10.69 1.66 16.22
N MET A 7 11.09 1.57 14.95
CA MET A 7 11.72 0.36 14.38
C MET A 7 13.23 0.32 14.68
N ALA A 8 13.76 -0.89 14.92
CA ALA A 8 15.20 -1.12 14.95
C ALA A 8 15.80 -0.96 13.52
N PRO A 9 17.10 -0.64 13.39
CA PRO A 9 17.79 -0.65 12.09
C PRO A 9 17.62 -2.00 11.39
N GLY A 10 17.30 -2.00 10.09
CA GLY A 10 17.01 -3.21 9.32
C GLY A 10 15.61 -3.81 9.57
N GLY A 11 14.74 -3.12 10.32
CA GLY A 11 13.35 -3.53 10.51
C GLY A 11 12.56 -3.45 9.20
N VAL A 12 11.64 -4.38 9.00
CA VAL A 12 10.81 -4.47 7.79
C VAL A 12 9.38 -4.05 8.08
N ILE A 13 8.82 -3.18 7.24
CA ILE A 13 7.38 -2.91 7.18
C ILE A 13 6.78 -3.66 6.00
N VAL A 14 5.58 -4.21 6.18
CA VAL A 14 4.79 -4.82 5.11
C VAL A 14 3.38 -4.25 5.17
N ILE A 15 2.97 -3.57 4.10
CA ILE A 15 1.58 -3.14 3.90
C ILE A 15 0.87 -4.18 3.05
N LYS A 16 -0.26 -4.65 3.57
CA LYS A 16 -1.22 -5.49 2.84
C LYS A 16 -2.37 -4.60 2.39
N ASP A 17 -2.54 -4.41 1.08
CA ASP A 17 -3.65 -3.60 0.55
C ASP A 17 -4.01 -3.98 -0.90
N MET A 18 -5.12 -3.42 -1.39
CA MET A 18 -5.55 -3.50 -2.79
C MET A 18 -5.15 -2.22 -3.51
N PHE A 19 -3.96 -2.23 -4.12
CA PHE A 19 -3.48 -1.09 -4.91
C PHE A 19 -4.22 -1.00 -6.24
N ILE A 20 -4.67 0.20 -6.57
CA ILE A 20 -5.42 0.47 -7.79
C ILE A 20 -4.47 0.93 -8.91
N GLY A 21 -4.71 0.48 -10.13
CA GLY A 21 -3.94 0.84 -11.31
C GLY A 21 -4.07 2.32 -11.67
N GLU A 22 -3.17 2.78 -12.54
CA GLU A 22 -3.08 4.19 -12.96
C GLU A 22 -4.39 4.70 -13.56
N HIS A 23 -5.08 3.86 -14.35
CA HIS A 23 -6.37 4.19 -14.95
C HIS A 23 -7.56 4.01 -14.01
N ARG A 24 -7.33 3.59 -12.76
CA ARG A 24 -8.37 3.33 -11.73
C ARG A 24 -9.47 2.37 -12.19
N SER A 25 -9.13 1.44 -13.08
CA SER A 25 -10.05 0.47 -13.69
C SER A 25 -9.68 -0.99 -13.41
N ASP A 26 -8.52 -1.20 -12.81
CA ASP A 26 -7.92 -2.51 -12.58
C ASP A 26 -6.96 -2.42 -11.37
N PRO A 27 -6.68 -3.53 -10.68
CA PRO A 27 -7.45 -4.77 -10.72
C PRO A 27 -8.89 -4.55 -10.21
N GLU A 28 -9.83 -5.36 -10.70
CA GLU A 28 -11.27 -5.25 -10.42
C GLU A 28 -11.57 -5.14 -8.91
N GLU A 29 -10.89 -5.96 -8.09
CA GLU A 29 -11.06 -5.95 -6.64
C GLU A 29 -10.63 -4.63 -5.99
N ALA A 30 -9.56 -4.00 -6.48
CA ALA A 30 -9.13 -2.70 -5.98
C ALA A 30 -10.14 -1.59 -6.33
N VAL A 31 -10.78 -1.67 -7.49
CA VAL A 31 -11.84 -0.72 -7.88
C VAL A 31 -13.06 -0.86 -6.97
N PHE A 32 -13.53 -2.08 -6.70
CA PHE A 32 -14.64 -2.29 -5.78
C PHE A 32 -14.29 -1.94 -4.33
N PHE A 33 -13.04 -2.19 -3.93
CA PHE A 33 -12.56 -1.78 -2.62
C PHE A 33 -12.49 -0.25 -2.49
N ASP A 34 -12.09 0.48 -3.54
CA ASP A 34 -12.12 1.95 -3.58
C ASP A 34 -13.54 2.50 -3.33
N LEU A 35 -14.55 1.93 -3.99
CA LEU A 35 -15.95 2.28 -3.74
C LEU A 35 -16.39 1.94 -2.31
N THR A 36 -15.91 0.81 -1.78
CA THR A 36 -16.17 0.43 -0.38
C THR A 36 -15.57 1.46 0.58
N MET A 37 -14.34 1.92 0.33
CA MET A 37 -13.71 2.97 1.13
C MET A 37 -14.49 4.29 1.06
N LEU A 38 -14.96 4.69 -0.11
CA LEU A 38 -15.81 5.86 -0.29
C LEU A 38 -17.12 5.77 0.51
N MET A 39 -17.74 4.58 0.55
CA MET A 39 -19.01 4.38 1.26
C MET A 39 -18.86 4.33 2.78
N TYR A 40 -17.77 3.74 3.28
CA TYR A 40 -17.65 3.37 4.70
C TYR A 40 -16.61 4.15 5.48
N THR A 41 -15.82 5.00 4.82
CA THR A 41 -14.81 5.83 5.48
C THR A 41 -14.95 7.29 5.04
N ARG A 42 -14.50 8.22 5.88
CA ARG A 42 -14.64 9.66 5.59
C ARG A 42 -13.71 10.14 4.47
N GLU A 43 -12.51 9.58 4.38
CA GLU A 43 -11.43 10.04 3.49
C GLU A 43 -10.63 8.87 2.87
N GLY A 44 -11.05 7.63 3.07
CA GLY A 44 -10.33 6.47 2.57
C GLY A 44 -10.57 6.24 1.08
N ARG A 45 -9.59 5.60 0.45
CA ARG A 45 -9.59 5.20 -0.96
C ARG A 45 -8.56 4.10 -1.19
N SER A 46 -8.64 3.42 -2.32
CA SER A 46 -7.53 2.61 -2.82
C SER A 46 -6.48 3.50 -3.48
N TYR A 47 -5.24 3.31 -3.07
CA TYR A 47 -4.09 4.10 -3.51
C TYR A 47 -3.34 3.40 -4.66
N PRO A 48 -2.79 4.15 -5.63
CA PRO A 48 -1.84 3.60 -6.58
C PRO A 48 -0.56 3.13 -5.90
N LEU A 49 0.02 2.04 -6.42
CA LEU A 49 1.26 1.47 -5.86
C LEU A 49 2.40 2.49 -5.79
N ASP A 50 2.53 3.34 -6.81
CA ASP A 50 3.62 4.33 -6.87
C ASP A 50 3.43 5.50 -5.90
N GLU A 51 2.19 5.80 -5.51
CA GLU A 51 1.91 6.75 -4.43
C GLU A 51 2.42 6.18 -3.10
N MET A 52 2.12 4.91 -2.83
CA MET A 52 2.59 4.23 -1.62
C MET A 52 4.12 4.09 -1.56
N ARG A 53 4.76 3.81 -2.70
CA ARG A 53 6.23 3.82 -2.80
C ARG A 53 6.82 5.19 -2.52
N SER A 54 6.16 6.27 -2.96
CA SER A 54 6.59 7.64 -2.65
C SER A 54 6.49 7.92 -1.15
N LEU A 55 5.40 7.52 -0.50
CA LEU A 55 5.23 7.66 0.94
C LEU A 55 6.30 6.90 1.74
N TYR A 56 6.68 5.69 1.30
CA TYR A 56 7.79 4.96 1.92
C TYR A 56 9.11 5.71 1.84
N ARG A 57 9.46 6.25 0.67
CA ARG A 57 10.68 7.06 0.49
C ARG A 57 10.65 8.31 1.35
N GLU A 58 9.53 9.03 1.37
CA GLU A 58 9.35 10.24 2.20
C GLU A 58 9.46 9.95 3.69
N ALA A 59 9.01 8.76 4.13
CA ALA A 59 9.13 8.30 5.51
C ALA A 59 10.54 7.80 5.88
N GLY A 60 11.46 7.68 4.92
CA GLY A 60 12.84 7.23 5.12
C GLY A 60 13.10 5.75 4.88
N PHE A 61 12.09 4.97 4.47
CA PHE A 61 12.30 3.57 4.13
C PHE A 61 13.01 3.41 2.79
N SER A 62 13.73 2.30 2.64
CA SER A 62 14.48 1.88 1.46
C SER A 62 14.10 0.46 1.03
N ASP A 63 14.71 -0.05 -0.04
CA ASP A 63 14.56 -1.43 -0.53
C ASP A 63 13.10 -1.92 -0.60
N HIS A 64 12.32 -1.27 -1.46
CA HIS A 64 10.91 -1.59 -1.62
C HIS A 64 10.70 -2.80 -2.54
N ASP A 65 9.83 -3.72 -2.13
CA ASP A 65 9.39 -4.84 -2.96
C ASP A 65 7.87 -4.95 -2.98
N HIS A 66 7.32 -5.48 -4.07
CA HIS A 66 5.88 -5.62 -4.27
C HIS A 66 5.56 -6.99 -4.84
N VAL A 67 4.59 -7.66 -4.21
CA VAL A 67 4.06 -8.93 -4.69
C VAL A 67 2.54 -8.86 -4.73
N TYR A 68 1.95 -9.12 -5.91
CA TYR A 68 0.52 -9.33 -6.04
C TYR A 68 0.18 -10.81 -5.82
N LEU A 69 -0.64 -11.10 -4.82
CA LEU A 69 -1.10 -12.45 -4.50
C LEU A 69 -2.41 -12.74 -5.22
N LYS A 70 -2.32 -13.21 -6.47
CA LYS A 70 -3.48 -13.44 -7.35
C LYS A 70 -4.60 -14.26 -6.71
N ASP A 71 -4.26 -15.35 -6.00
CA ASP A 71 -5.24 -16.23 -5.37
C ASP A 71 -5.94 -15.61 -4.15
N HIS A 72 -5.40 -14.49 -3.65
CA HIS A 72 -5.95 -13.76 -2.50
C HIS A 72 -6.41 -12.35 -2.84
N ARG A 73 -6.13 -11.89 -4.07
CA ARG A 73 -6.65 -10.64 -4.65
C ARG A 73 -6.29 -9.41 -3.83
N PHE A 74 -5.07 -9.39 -3.31
CA PHE A 74 -4.44 -8.23 -2.68
C PHE A 74 -2.94 -8.25 -2.94
N SER A 75 -2.28 -7.13 -2.63
CA SER A 75 -0.84 -6.97 -2.74
C SER A 75 -0.18 -6.87 -1.38
N LEU A 76 1.09 -7.29 -1.32
CA LEU A 76 2.02 -6.97 -0.25
C LEU A 76 3.06 -5.98 -0.79
N LEU A 77 3.28 -4.90 -0.06
CA LEU A 77 4.29 -3.90 -0.35
C LEU A 77 5.21 -3.79 0.87
N SER A 78 6.47 -4.22 0.73
CA SER A 78 7.46 -4.21 1.81
C SER A 78 8.49 -3.12 1.63
N ALA A 79 9.11 -2.69 2.73
CA ALA A 79 10.27 -1.80 2.74
C ALA A 79 11.10 -1.98 4.03
N ILE A 80 12.36 -1.53 3.99
CA ILE A 80 13.34 -1.66 5.07
C ILE A 80 13.65 -0.28 5.67
N LYS A 81 13.80 -0.22 7.00
CA LYS A 81 14.35 0.96 7.70
C LYS A 81 15.87 1.00 7.61
#